data_AF-A0A3B7LJB8-F1
#
_entry.id   AF-A0A3B7LJB8-F1
#
_cell.length_a   1.000
_cell.length_b   1.000
_cell.length_c   1.000
_cell.angle_alpha   90.00
_cell.angle_beta   90.00
_cell.angle_gamma   90.00
#
_symmetry.space_group_name_H-M   'P 1'
#
loop_
_entity.id
_entity.type
_entity.pdbx_description
1 polymer ?
#
loop_
_entity_poly.entity_id
_entity_poly.type
_entity_poly.pdbx_seq_one_letter_code
_entity_poly.pdbx_strand_id
1 'polypeptide(L)'
;MSRLSQYGIPTDGLMTELLRYQHDLWQRSVLHLDTLRQRAENMIAHERAGKPPLLDFDYEMILDGRRLERPANYALLRITRVGDDCLKDCLDATKPPVMIVDPRAGHGPGIGGFKRDSEVGMALHEGHPVYFVAFSPEPMAGQTLGDVLHVLRRFVETVAEHHPGKPPVLYGNCQAGWAIALLAADCEGLVGPAILNGSPLSYWSGESGVNPMRLAGGLMGGAWLTHLLADLGDGRFDGAHLAANFESLKPANTLWQKEYQLFAHVDTERERFLDFERWWTGFYALSKEEISSIVENLFVGNKLERGELKVCPGCTVDLRRIRNPLVIFASSGDNITPPHQALNWIPAVYPDTAALKAAEQRIVYLLNPHVGHLGIFVSAKVARLEHRAILESVGELNDLAPGLYEMHIDNPTGDPDCHKPQFRVQFKQRRVEDLNYPNQAPAFEQVSVLSEYNVALYETFLGPWVRLISNPWTAEALRQLHPARTSRLLYAERFNPWMASVKPLAGAVATARDPLDKDNPFSQWEALNSAMIGSWLELAGTLRDGASEIAFRGLYGWPLAIEEIGMGEA
;
A
#
# COMPACT_ATOMS: atom_id res chain seq x y z
N MET A 1 -36.26 -10.81 -37.59
CA MET A 1 -37.33 -9.79 -37.45
C MET A 1 -38.74 -10.36 -37.19
N SER A 2 -39.07 -11.64 -37.43
CA SER A 2 -40.47 -12.12 -37.32
C SER A 2 -40.84 -12.97 -36.08
N ARG A 3 -40.01 -13.02 -35.02
CA ARG A 3 -40.35 -13.76 -33.77
C ARG A 3 -40.55 -12.88 -32.52
N LEU A 4 -40.28 -11.57 -32.60
CA LEU A 4 -40.38 -10.67 -31.45
C LEU A 4 -41.79 -10.07 -31.24
N SER A 5 -42.62 -10.08 -32.29
CA SER A 5 -44.02 -9.63 -32.21
C SER A 5 -44.92 -10.52 -31.35
N GLN A 6 -44.49 -11.75 -31.03
CA GLN A 6 -45.31 -12.73 -30.31
C GLN A 6 -45.37 -12.49 -28.78
N TYR A 7 -44.58 -11.56 -28.26
CA TYR A 7 -44.47 -11.24 -26.82
C TYR A 7 -44.96 -9.83 -26.46
N GLY A 8 -45.68 -9.13 -27.34
CA GLY A 8 -46.34 -7.86 -27.00
C GLY A 8 -45.40 -6.67 -26.74
N ILE A 9 -44.13 -6.75 -27.14
CA ILE A 9 -43.19 -5.63 -27.06
C ILE A 9 -43.31 -4.81 -28.37
N PRO A 10 -43.83 -3.58 -28.33
CA PRO A 10 -43.95 -2.76 -29.54
C PRO A 10 -42.57 -2.42 -30.10
N THR A 11 -42.35 -2.76 -31.37
CA THR A 11 -41.05 -2.61 -32.07
C THR A 11 -40.59 -1.15 -32.21
N ASP A 12 -41.52 -0.21 -32.21
CA ASP A 12 -41.24 1.24 -32.32
C ASP A 12 -40.66 1.81 -31.01
N GLY A 13 -41.03 1.23 -29.87
CA GLY A 13 -40.44 1.57 -28.57
C GLY A 13 -38.99 1.13 -28.49
N LEU A 14 -38.66 -0.07 -28.98
CA LEU A 14 -37.31 -0.62 -28.92
C LEU A 14 -36.30 0.19 -29.75
N MET A 15 -36.69 0.67 -30.94
CA MET A 15 -35.82 1.52 -31.76
C MET A 15 -35.55 2.87 -31.09
N THR A 16 -36.58 3.45 -30.47
CA THR A 16 -36.45 4.71 -29.72
C THR A 16 -35.52 4.55 -28.52
N GLU A 17 -35.70 3.48 -27.74
CA GLU A 17 -34.82 3.14 -26.62
C GLU A 17 -33.38 2.84 -27.05
N LEU A 18 -33.17 2.26 -28.24
CA LEU A 18 -31.84 2.05 -28.82
C LEU A 18 -31.17 3.37 -29.20
N LEU A 19 -31.88 4.29 -29.85
CA LEU A 19 -31.34 5.59 -30.25
C LEU A 19 -30.97 6.44 -29.03
N ARG A 20 -31.83 6.43 -27.98
CA ARG A 20 -31.53 7.08 -26.70
C ARG A 20 -30.29 6.49 -26.05
N TYR A 21 -30.16 5.16 -26.06
CA TYR A 21 -28.97 4.49 -25.56
C TYR A 21 -27.70 4.84 -26.34
N GLN A 22 -27.76 4.87 -27.67
CA GLN A 22 -26.60 5.27 -28.49
C GLN A 22 -26.17 6.70 -28.23
N HIS A 23 -27.13 7.61 -28.04
CA HIS A 23 -26.85 8.99 -27.68
C HIS A 23 -26.18 9.09 -26.30
N ASP A 24 -26.76 8.47 -25.27
CA ASP A 24 -26.17 8.43 -23.92
C ASP A 24 -24.79 7.76 -23.89
N LEU A 25 -24.62 6.64 -24.61
CA LEU A 25 -23.34 5.94 -24.77
C LEU A 25 -22.28 6.86 -25.38
N TRP A 26 -22.62 7.61 -26.42
CA TRP A 26 -21.73 8.59 -27.03
C TRP A 26 -21.36 9.70 -26.04
N GLN A 27 -22.35 10.25 -25.31
CA GLN A 27 -22.10 11.28 -24.30
C GLN A 27 -21.17 10.78 -23.18
N ARG A 28 -21.46 9.61 -22.60
CA ARG A 28 -20.61 8.97 -21.59
C ARG A 28 -19.20 8.70 -22.09
N SER A 29 -19.06 8.26 -23.36
CA SER A 29 -17.75 8.00 -23.98
C SER A 29 -16.90 9.27 -24.08
N VAL A 30 -17.50 10.40 -24.49
CA VAL A 30 -16.79 11.68 -24.56
C VAL A 30 -16.34 12.14 -23.18
N LEU A 31 -17.23 12.10 -22.18
CA LEU A 31 -16.92 12.53 -20.81
C LEU A 31 -15.88 11.61 -20.14
N HIS A 32 -15.95 10.31 -20.41
CA HIS A 32 -14.97 9.33 -19.95
C HIS A 32 -13.59 9.61 -20.55
N LEU A 33 -13.50 9.80 -21.87
CA LEU A 33 -12.25 10.17 -22.55
C LEU A 33 -11.67 11.49 -22.01
N ASP A 34 -12.50 12.49 -21.73
CA ASP A 34 -12.05 13.73 -21.11
C ASP A 34 -11.54 13.53 -19.68
N THR A 35 -12.16 12.62 -18.93
CA THR A 35 -11.67 12.24 -17.59
C THR A 35 -10.29 11.57 -17.67
N LEU A 36 -10.08 10.65 -18.63
CA LEU A 36 -8.77 10.02 -18.84
C LEU A 36 -7.71 11.01 -19.33
N ARG A 37 -8.10 12.00 -20.14
CA ARG A 37 -7.25 13.14 -20.54
C ARG A 37 -6.83 13.94 -19.31
N GLN A 38 -7.78 14.32 -18.45
CA GLN A 38 -7.51 15.06 -17.23
C GLN A 38 -6.61 14.28 -16.27
N ARG A 39 -6.80 12.97 -16.12
CA ARG A 39 -5.87 12.10 -15.38
C ARG A 39 -4.44 12.26 -15.89
N ALA A 40 -4.25 12.16 -17.21
CA ALA A 40 -2.93 12.23 -17.82
C ALA A 40 -2.28 13.62 -17.66
N GLU A 41 -3.06 14.68 -17.84
CA GLU A 41 -2.60 16.06 -17.62
C GLU A 41 -2.28 16.33 -16.15
N ASN A 42 -3.09 15.82 -15.21
CA ASN A 42 -2.82 15.92 -13.77
C ASN A 42 -1.52 15.21 -13.40
N MET A 43 -1.29 14.01 -13.93
CA MET A 43 -0.04 13.27 -13.75
C MET A 43 1.15 14.10 -14.24
N ILE A 44 1.10 14.62 -15.48
CA ILE A 44 2.18 15.46 -16.05
C ILE A 44 2.40 16.73 -15.23
N ALA A 45 1.33 17.41 -14.81
CA ALA A 45 1.41 18.61 -13.99
C ALA A 45 2.07 18.34 -12.64
N HIS A 46 1.72 17.22 -12.00
CA HIS A 46 2.32 16.77 -10.76
C HIS A 46 3.82 16.45 -10.93
N GLU A 47 4.21 15.76 -12.01
CA GLU A 47 5.61 15.53 -12.33
C GLU A 47 6.39 16.84 -12.54
N ARG A 48 5.83 17.80 -13.27
CA ARG A 48 6.46 19.12 -13.50
C ARG A 48 6.61 19.94 -12.23
N ALA A 49 5.70 19.79 -11.28
CA ALA A 49 5.78 20.42 -9.97
C ALA A 49 6.83 19.77 -9.05
N GLY A 50 7.54 18.73 -9.52
CA GLY A 50 8.51 17.98 -8.72
C GLY A 50 7.88 16.91 -7.82
N LYS A 51 6.62 16.53 -8.06
CA LYS A 51 5.83 15.57 -7.28
C LYS A 51 5.79 15.93 -5.79
N PRO A 52 5.20 17.07 -5.40
CA PRO A 52 5.04 17.41 -3.98
C PRO A 52 4.14 16.38 -3.27
N PRO A 53 4.25 16.20 -1.93
CA PRO A 53 3.34 15.34 -1.18
C PRO A 53 1.87 15.72 -1.40
N LEU A 54 1.01 14.71 -1.57
CA LEU A 54 -0.42 14.89 -1.80
C LEU A 54 -1.18 14.90 -0.46
N LEU A 55 -1.06 15.99 0.29
CA LEU A 55 -1.78 16.20 1.54
C LEU A 55 -2.92 17.22 1.33
N ASP A 56 -4.08 16.97 1.92
CA ASP A 56 -5.22 17.91 1.97
C ASP A 56 -5.06 18.95 3.11
N PHE A 57 -3.83 19.13 3.56
CA PHE A 57 -3.44 19.87 4.76
C PHE A 57 -2.21 20.74 4.47
N ASP A 58 -2.16 21.94 5.05
CA ASP A 58 -0.97 22.78 4.97
C ASP A 58 0.09 22.28 5.95
N TYR A 59 1.35 22.30 5.52
CA TYR A 59 2.47 21.82 6.31
C TYR A 59 3.70 22.72 6.21
N GLU A 60 4.55 22.63 7.24
CA GLU A 60 5.91 23.15 7.22
C GLU A 60 6.92 22.00 7.31
N MET A 61 8.04 22.13 6.60
CA MET A 61 9.13 21.16 6.69
C MET A 61 9.99 21.46 7.91
N ILE A 62 10.05 20.53 8.85
CA ILE A 62 10.82 20.65 10.09
C ILE A 62 12.25 20.17 9.88
N LEU A 63 12.42 19.05 9.17
CA LEU A 63 13.73 18.46 8.94
C LEU A 63 13.82 17.78 7.57
N ASP A 64 14.86 18.11 6.81
CA ASP A 64 15.18 17.49 5.53
C ASP A 64 16.26 16.42 5.74
N GLY A 65 15.88 15.15 5.59
CA GLY A 65 16.78 14.00 5.79
C GLY A 65 17.97 13.98 4.85
N ARG A 66 17.89 14.67 3.70
CA ARG A 66 19.00 14.77 2.73
C ARG A 66 20.15 15.64 3.22
N ARG A 67 19.91 16.44 4.26
CA ARG A 67 20.89 17.35 4.87
C ARG A 67 21.53 16.78 6.14
N LEU A 68 21.15 15.56 6.53
CA LEU A 68 21.74 14.86 7.67
C LEU A 68 23.07 14.20 7.27
N GLU A 69 23.87 13.84 8.28
CA GLU A 69 25.18 13.20 8.10
C GLU A 69 25.09 11.87 7.34
N ARG A 70 24.05 11.07 7.64
CA ARG A 70 23.65 9.90 6.86
C ARG A 70 22.37 10.23 6.10
N PRO A 71 22.47 10.68 4.84
CA PRO A 71 21.34 11.26 4.14
C PRO A 71 20.42 10.18 3.58
N ALA A 72 19.12 10.39 3.73
CA ALA A 72 18.09 9.68 3.00
C ALA A 72 17.07 10.68 2.46
N ASN A 73 16.39 10.34 1.38
CA ASN A 73 15.48 11.24 0.66
C ASN A 73 14.12 11.47 1.36
N TYR A 74 14.09 11.40 2.69
CA TYR A 74 12.93 11.58 3.54
C TYR A 74 12.88 13.00 4.12
N ALA A 75 11.69 13.48 4.48
CA ALA A 75 11.47 14.77 5.12
C ALA A 75 10.41 14.65 6.22
N LEU A 76 10.66 15.30 7.35
CA LEU A 76 9.69 15.44 8.44
C LEU A 76 8.90 16.73 8.23
N LEU A 77 7.58 16.58 8.11
CA LEU A 77 6.63 17.66 7.97
C LEU A 77 5.82 17.80 9.26
N ARG A 78 5.43 19.02 9.61
CA ARG A 78 4.44 19.30 10.65
C ARG A 78 3.20 19.87 10.01
N ILE A 79 2.03 19.34 10.37
CA ILE A 79 0.75 19.86 9.89
C ILE A 79 0.40 21.15 10.65
N THR A 80 -0.01 22.18 9.91
CA THR A 80 -0.17 23.54 10.44
C THR A 80 -1.58 24.11 10.25
N ARG A 81 -2.32 23.66 9.24
CA ARG A 81 -3.66 24.15 8.92
C ARG A 81 -4.53 23.08 8.26
N VAL A 82 -5.85 23.20 8.44
CA VAL A 82 -6.88 22.45 7.72
C VAL A 82 -7.78 23.47 7.01
N GLY A 83 -7.66 23.61 5.69
CA GLY A 83 -8.37 24.68 4.98
C GLY A 83 -8.02 26.08 5.52
N ASP A 84 -9.01 26.85 5.94
CA ASP A 84 -8.81 28.21 6.50
C ASP A 84 -8.58 28.20 8.04
N ASP A 85 -8.69 27.04 8.69
CA ASP A 85 -8.66 26.94 10.16
C ASP A 85 -7.23 26.76 10.71
N CYS A 86 -6.79 27.67 11.57
CA CYS A 86 -5.50 27.56 12.26
C CYS A 86 -5.58 26.57 13.43
N LEU A 87 -4.72 25.55 13.41
CA LEU A 87 -4.75 24.47 14.41
C LEU A 87 -4.26 24.89 15.80
N LYS A 88 -3.60 26.04 15.96
CA LYS A 88 -2.93 26.41 17.22
C LYS A 88 -3.84 26.35 18.46
N ASP A 89 -5.10 26.73 18.30
CA ASP A 89 -6.08 26.77 19.40
C ASP A 89 -6.90 25.47 19.51
N CYS A 90 -6.77 24.55 18.56
CA CYS A 90 -7.53 23.28 18.50
C CYS A 90 -6.72 22.07 19.01
N LEU A 91 -5.40 22.21 19.16
CA LEU A 91 -4.53 21.13 19.62
C LEU A 91 -4.41 21.10 21.15
N ASP A 92 -4.47 19.90 21.71
CA ASP A 92 -4.26 19.64 23.12
C ASP A 92 -2.78 19.31 23.37
N ALA A 93 -2.04 20.27 23.94
CA ALA A 93 -0.63 20.11 24.27
C ALA A 93 -0.35 19.02 25.31
N THR A 94 -1.39 18.49 25.99
CA THR A 94 -1.24 17.38 26.93
C THR A 94 -1.24 16.01 26.24
N LYS A 95 -1.72 15.93 24.99
CA LYS A 95 -1.74 14.70 24.20
C LYS A 95 -0.39 14.44 23.52
N PRO A 96 0.00 13.17 23.33
CA PRO A 96 1.24 12.86 22.62
C PRO A 96 1.14 13.24 21.14
N PRO A 97 2.23 13.71 20.51
CA PRO A 97 2.23 13.96 19.07
C PRO A 97 2.08 12.63 18.31
N VAL A 98 1.45 12.68 17.14
CA VAL A 98 1.30 11.53 16.23
C VAL A 98 2.20 11.77 15.02
N MET A 99 3.10 10.82 14.73
CA MET A 99 3.96 10.83 13.55
C MET A 99 3.50 9.73 12.58
N ILE A 100 2.93 10.14 11.45
CA ILE A 100 2.42 9.24 10.41
C ILE A 100 3.50 9.05 9.34
N VAL A 101 3.77 7.80 8.99
CA VAL A 101 4.79 7.39 8.02
C VAL A 101 4.11 6.59 6.92
N ASP A 102 4.18 7.13 5.71
CA ASP A 102 3.57 6.53 4.54
C ASP A 102 4.42 5.43 3.90
N PRO A 103 3.80 4.45 3.22
CA PRO A 103 4.52 3.36 2.60
C PRO A 103 5.27 3.84 1.37
N ARG A 104 6.53 3.42 1.24
CA ARG A 104 7.31 3.62 0.01
C ARG A 104 7.06 2.52 -1.04
N ALA A 105 5.80 2.13 -1.21
CA ALA A 105 5.39 0.97 -2.03
C ALA A 105 5.27 1.31 -3.53
N GLY A 106 6.22 2.09 -4.06
CA GLY A 106 6.30 2.53 -5.46
C GLY A 106 5.50 3.79 -5.80
N HIS A 107 4.55 4.19 -4.94
CA HIS A 107 3.81 5.45 -5.05
C HIS A 107 4.43 6.54 -4.16
N GLY A 108 4.02 7.78 -4.38
CA GLY A 108 4.42 8.93 -3.57
C GLY A 108 3.76 9.00 -2.20
N PRO A 109 4.27 9.88 -1.30
CA PRO A 109 3.67 10.12 0.00
C PRO A 109 2.38 10.95 -0.13
N GLY A 110 1.48 10.75 0.83
CA GLY A 110 0.22 11.48 0.98
C GLY A 110 -0.97 10.58 1.33
N ILE A 111 -0.86 9.26 1.24
CA ILE A 111 -2.01 8.34 1.39
C ILE A 111 -2.64 8.41 2.79
N GLY A 112 -1.87 8.67 3.85
CA GLY A 112 -2.39 8.92 5.20
C GLY A 112 -3.06 10.29 5.40
N GLY A 113 -3.01 11.18 4.41
CA GLY A 113 -3.43 12.58 4.53
C GLY A 113 -4.03 13.24 3.29
N PHE A 114 -4.28 12.50 2.20
CA PHE A 114 -4.78 13.06 0.93
C PHE A 114 -6.28 13.41 0.95
N LYS A 115 -6.97 13.14 2.06
CA LYS A 115 -8.36 13.50 2.35
C LYS A 115 -8.48 13.97 3.79
N ARG A 116 -9.52 14.74 4.11
CA ARG A 116 -9.85 15.11 5.50
C ARG A 116 -10.18 13.91 6.38
N ASP A 117 -10.95 12.95 5.86
CA ASP A 117 -11.22 11.69 6.57
C ASP A 117 -10.06 10.71 6.37
N SER A 118 -8.97 10.96 7.08
CA SER A 118 -7.73 10.19 7.04
C SER A 118 -7.09 10.09 8.43
N GLU A 119 -5.98 9.36 8.55
CA GLU A 119 -5.23 9.26 9.80
C GLU A 119 -4.75 10.63 10.31
N VAL A 120 -4.25 11.49 9.40
CA VAL A 120 -3.90 12.88 9.73
C VAL A 120 -5.12 13.63 10.27
N GLY A 121 -6.25 13.56 9.57
CA GLY A 121 -7.46 14.26 9.98
C GLY A 121 -8.03 13.76 11.31
N MET A 122 -8.02 12.45 11.54
CA MET A 122 -8.48 11.86 12.81
C MET A 122 -7.57 12.25 13.97
N ALA A 123 -6.24 12.22 13.78
CA ALA A 123 -5.31 12.64 14.83
C ALA A 123 -5.48 14.13 15.19
N LEU A 124 -5.69 15.00 14.19
CA LEU A 124 -6.00 16.41 14.41
C LEU A 124 -7.34 16.62 15.10
N HIS A 125 -8.38 15.88 14.69
CA HIS A 125 -9.71 15.94 15.29
C HIS A 125 -9.67 15.54 16.76
N GLU A 126 -8.86 14.54 17.09
CA GLU A 126 -8.60 14.13 18.48
C GLU A 126 -7.62 15.06 19.20
N GLY A 127 -7.23 16.19 18.61
CA GLY A 127 -6.42 17.23 19.27
C GLY A 127 -4.93 16.89 19.39
N HIS A 128 -4.42 15.88 18.69
CA HIS A 128 -2.99 15.56 18.71
C HIS A 128 -2.19 16.49 17.78
N PRO A 129 -0.99 16.95 18.18
CA PRO A 129 -0.04 17.52 17.23
C PRO A 129 0.35 16.45 16.18
N VAL A 130 0.22 16.77 14.89
CA VAL A 130 0.50 15.81 13.82
C VAL A 130 1.76 16.16 13.03
N TYR A 131 2.61 15.14 12.88
CA TYR A 131 3.76 15.12 12.00
C TYR A 131 3.56 14.08 10.91
N PHE A 132 4.11 14.35 9.75
CA PHE A 132 3.99 13.48 8.59
C PHE A 132 5.36 13.28 7.96
N VAL A 133 5.73 12.03 7.72
CA VAL A 133 6.99 11.68 7.08
C VAL A 133 6.75 11.48 5.59
N ALA A 134 7.28 12.41 4.79
CA ALA A 134 7.27 12.35 3.34
C ALA A 134 8.63 11.88 2.80
N PHE A 135 8.69 11.57 1.52
CA PHE A 135 9.92 11.25 0.80
C PHE A 135 9.89 11.83 -0.62
N SER A 136 11.07 12.14 -1.16
CA SER A 136 11.22 12.71 -2.51
C SER A 136 11.15 11.61 -3.59
N PRO A 137 10.88 11.95 -4.86
CA PRO A 137 10.81 10.99 -5.97
C PRO A 137 12.06 10.15 -6.19
N GLU A 138 13.23 10.79 -6.10
CA GLU A 138 14.51 10.16 -6.33
C GLU A 138 15.19 9.85 -4.98
N PRO A 139 15.75 8.64 -4.79
CA PRO A 139 16.56 8.30 -3.63
C PRO A 139 17.90 9.06 -3.63
N MET A 140 18.56 9.11 -2.47
CA MET A 140 19.98 9.50 -2.46
C MET A 140 20.81 8.41 -3.17
N ALA A 141 21.91 8.80 -3.82
CA ALA A 141 22.81 7.84 -4.45
C ALA A 141 23.36 6.86 -3.40
N GLY A 142 23.21 5.55 -3.65
CA GLY A 142 23.64 4.51 -2.72
C GLY A 142 22.85 4.42 -1.41
N GLN A 143 21.71 5.12 -1.30
CA GLN A 143 20.86 5.09 -0.11
C GLN A 143 20.57 3.65 0.32
N THR A 144 20.81 3.31 1.58
CA THR A 144 20.51 1.98 2.12
C THR A 144 19.27 2.00 3.01
N LEU A 145 18.72 0.82 3.33
CA LEU A 145 17.69 0.70 4.36
C LEU A 145 18.17 1.22 5.72
N GLY A 146 19.46 1.04 6.04
CA GLY A 146 20.05 1.56 7.27
C GLY A 146 20.06 3.09 7.33
N ASP A 147 20.32 3.77 6.20
CA ASP A 147 20.26 5.24 6.13
C ASP A 147 18.84 5.74 6.33
N VAL A 148 17.85 5.08 5.72
CA VAL A 148 16.43 5.39 5.93
C VAL A 148 16.06 5.28 7.40
N LEU A 149 16.43 4.18 8.06
CA LEU A 149 16.14 3.99 9.49
C LEU A 149 16.85 5.02 10.36
N HIS A 150 18.09 5.40 10.03
CA HIS A 150 18.80 6.46 10.76
C HIS A 150 18.11 7.83 10.63
N VAL A 151 17.62 8.17 9.44
CA VAL A 151 16.84 9.41 9.24
C VAL A 151 15.52 9.36 10.00
N LEU A 152 14.78 8.25 9.94
CA LEU A 152 13.53 8.10 10.68
C LEU A 152 13.75 8.18 12.21
N ARG A 153 14.84 7.60 12.73
CA ARG A 153 15.25 7.74 14.13
C ARG A 153 15.44 9.22 14.50
N ARG A 154 16.18 9.97 13.68
CA ARG A 154 16.36 11.43 13.89
C ARG A 154 15.05 12.20 13.85
N PHE A 155 14.09 11.77 13.01
CA PHE A 155 12.75 12.37 12.98
C PHE A 155 11.99 12.13 14.28
N VAL A 156 11.99 10.89 14.80
CA VAL A 156 11.39 10.57 16.10
C VAL A 156 11.98 11.44 17.21
N GLU A 157 13.31 11.56 17.25
CA GLU A 157 14.02 12.40 18.23
C GLU A 157 13.62 13.86 18.10
N THR A 158 13.57 14.38 16.87
CA THR A 158 13.16 15.76 16.61
C THR A 158 11.74 16.00 17.10
N VAL A 159 10.81 15.07 16.86
CA VAL A 159 9.43 15.19 17.38
C VAL A 159 9.43 15.15 18.91
N ALA A 160 10.18 14.24 19.54
CA ALA A 160 10.26 14.16 21.00
C ALA A 160 10.89 15.42 21.63
N GLU A 161 11.90 16.03 20.99
CA GLU A 161 12.51 17.31 21.41
C GLU A 161 11.49 18.45 21.39
N HIS A 162 10.55 18.46 20.42
CA HIS A 162 9.49 19.47 20.33
C HIS A 162 8.35 19.24 21.33
N HIS A 163 8.20 18.04 21.90
CA HIS A 163 7.14 17.66 22.82
C HIS A 163 7.68 16.97 24.08
N PRO A 164 8.38 17.70 24.98
CA PRO A 164 9.03 17.10 26.15
C PRO A 164 8.06 16.33 27.05
N GLY A 165 8.43 15.10 27.42
CA GLY A 165 7.62 14.22 28.29
C GLY A 165 6.41 13.58 27.59
N LYS A 166 6.27 13.75 26.27
CA LYS A 166 5.18 13.23 25.47
C LYS A 166 5.74 12.40 24.31
N PRO A 167 6.02 11.11 24.55
CA PRO A 167 6.62 10.28 23.50
C PRO A 167 5.68 10.17 22.29
N PRO A 168 6.21 10.26 21.05
CA PRO A 168 5.38 10.24 19.86
C PRO A 168 4.71 8.89 19.65
N VAL A 169 3.44 8.93 19.26
CA VAL A 169 2.71 7.80 18.70
C VAL A 169 3.13 7.64 17.25
N LEU A 170 3.60 6.45 16.87
CA LEU A 170 4.10 6.18 15.53
C LEU A 170 3.06 5.42 14.72
N TYR A 171 2.64 5.98 13.59
CA TYR A 171 1.69 5.37 12.67
C TYR A 171 2.42 4.94 11.41
N GLY A 172 2.46 3.64 11.14
CA GLY A 172 3.15 3.06 9.98
C GLY A 172 2.19 2.31 9.08
N ASN A 173 2.09 2.77 7.85
CA ASN A 173 1.22 2.20 6.84
C ASN A 173 1.99 1.22 5.95
N CYS A 174 1.50 -0.01 5.82
CA CYS A 174 2.05 -1.06 4.97
C CYS A 174 3.57 -1.20 5.13
N GLN A 175 4.35 -0.76 4.15
CA GLN A 175 5.81 -0.80 4.20
C GLN A 175 6.38 -0.05 5.41
N ALA A 176 5.81 1.10 5.74
CA ALA A 176 6.30 1.92 6.84
C ALA A 176 6.07 1.28 8.21
N GLY A 177 5.08 0.38 8.35
CA GLY A 177 4.86 -0.29 9.63
C GLY A 177 5.97 -1.28 9.97
N TRP A 178 6.48 -2.06 9.01
CA TRP A 178 7.67 -2.86 9.30
C TRP A 178 8.89 -1.97 9.54
N ALA A 179 9.02 -0.81 8.88
CA ALA A 179 10.12 0.11 9.16
C ALA A 179 10.04 0.66 10.60
N ILE A 180 8.84 0.98 11.08
CA ILE A 180 8.60 1.36 12.47
C ILE A 180 8.90 0.20 13.43
N ALA A 181 8.55 -1.04 13.07
CA ALA A 181 8.92 -2.21 13.87
C ALA A 181 10.45 -2.39 13.96
N LEU A 182 11.18 -2.16 12.87
CA LEU A 182 12.65 -2.16 12.86
C LEU A 182 13.23 -1.07 13.78
N LEU A 183 12.69 0.14 13.72
CA LEU A 183 13.08 1.23 14.62
C LEU A 183 12.77 0.89 16.09
N ALA A 184 11.64 0.22 16.34
CA ALA A 184 11.20 -0.13 17.68
C ALA A 184 12.06 -1.23 18.31
N ALA A 185 12.65 -2.08 17.48
CA ALA A 185 13.55 -3.15 17.88
C ALA A 185 15.02 -2.71 18.04
N ASP A 186 15.33 -1.45 17.74
CA ASP A 186 16.67 -0.88 17.87
C ASP A 186 17.12 -0.77 19.34
N CYS A 187 18.43 -0.78 19.57
CA CYS A 187 19.05 -0.83 20.90
C CYS A 187 18.70 0.38 21.79
N GLU A 188 18.40 1.54 21.20
CA GLU A 188 18.00 2.75 21.93
C GLU A 188 16.50 2.78 22.29
N GLY A 189 15.69 1.93 21.64
CA GLY A 189 14.24 1.83 21.85
C GLY A 189 13.44 3.04 21.37
N LEU A 190 12.13 2.85 21.19
CA LEU A 190 11.16 3.92 20.92
C LEU A 190 10.28 4.14 22.15
N VAL A 191 9.95 5.40 22.44
CA VAL A 191 9.36 5.80 23.73
C VAL A 191 7.82 5.84 23.74
N GLY A 192 7.13 5.66 22.60
CA GLY A 192 5.66 5.71 22.49
C GLY A 192 5.04 4.56 21.67
N PRO A 193 3.69 4.37 21.70
CA PRO A 193 3.02 3.30 20.97
C PRO A 193 3.31 3.31 19.46
N ALA A 194 3.41 2.13 18.86
CA ALA A 194 3.57 1.95 17.42
C ALA A 194 2.34 1.22 16.82
N ILE A 195 1.70 1.87 15.87
CA ILE A 195 0.52 1.38 15.14
C ILE A 195 0.98 0.92 13.76
N LEU A 196 0.79 -0.37 13.48
CA LEU A 196 1.20 -1.05 12.27
C LEU A 196 -0.07 -1.39 11.47
N ASN A 197 -0.38 -0.55 10.48
CA ASN A 197 -1.58 -0.72 9.67
C ASN A 197 -1.24 -1.55 8.43
N GLY A 198 -1.92 -2.68 8.22
CA GLY A 198 -1.75 -3.55 7.05
C GLY A 198 -0.28 -3.88 6.76
N SER A 199 0.52 -4.11 7.81
CA SER A 199 1.98 -4.20 7.71
C SER A 199 2.46 -5.64 7.93
N PRO A 200 3.15 -6.27 6.94
CA PRO A 200 3.58 -7.66 7.07
C PRO A 200 4.84 -7.75 7.93
N LEU A 201 4.88 -8.71 8.84
CA LEU A 201 6.09 -9.10 9.57
C LEU A 201 6.39 -10.61 9.42
N SER A 202 5.41 -11.40 8.98
CA SER A 202 5.59 -12.79 8.54
C SER A 202 5.43 -12.92 7.03
N TYR A 203 6.53 -12.75 6.30
CA TYR A 203 6.48 -12.64 4.84
C TYR A 203 6.14 -13.96 4.14
N TRP A 204 6.51 -15.09 4.75
CA TRP A 204 6.21 -16.44 4.24
C TRP A 204 4.82 -16.95 4.65
N SER A 205 4.18 -16.32 5.64
CA SER A 205 2.88 -16.75 6.15
C SER A 205 1.76 -16.52 5.14
N GLY A 206 0.80 -17.43 5.13
CA GLY A 206 -0.40 -17.37 4.29
C GLY A 206 -1.13 -18.71 4.27
N GLU A 207 -2.21 -18.76 3.51
CA GLU A 207 -3.00 -19.98 3.28
C GLU A 207 -3.34 -20.12 1.79
N SER A 208 -3.88 -21.27 1.39
CA SER A 208 -4.29 -21.50 0.01
C SER A 208 -5.44 -20.55 -0.35
N GLY A 209 -5.37 -19.91 -1.51
CA GLY A 209 -6.33 -18.89 -1.95
C GLY A 209 -6.12 -17.50 -1.32
N VAL A 210 -5.11 -17.32 -0.47
CA VAL A 210 -4.83 -16.05 0.22
C VAL A 210 -3.42 -15.56 -0.08
N ASN A 211 -3.36 -14.31 -0.56
CA ASN A 211 -2.13 -13.59 -0.88
C ASN A 211 -1.16 -14.38 -1.80
N PRO A 212 -1.52 -14.58 -3.08
CA PRO A 212 -0.66 -15.29 -4.03
C PRO A 212 0.67 -14.55 -4.31
N MET A 213 0.76 -13.25 -4.00
CA MET A 213 1.94 -12.43 -4.28
C MET A 213 3.21 -12.96 -3.62
N ARG A 214 3.09 -13.56 -2.43
CA ARG A 214 4.24 -14.14 -1.70
C ARG A 214 4.92 -15.28 -2.47
N LEU A 215 4.20 -15.96 -3.37
CA LEU A 215 4.74 -17.06 -4.18
C LEU A 215 5.55 -16.55 -5.36
N ALA A 216 5.33 -15.30 -5.79
CA ALA A 216 6.00 -14.72 -6.96
C ALA A 216 7.53 -14.68 -6.78
N GLY A 217 8.01 -14.46 -5.55
CA GLY A 217 9.45 -14.52 -5.24
C GLY A 217 10.06 -15.88 -5.59
N GLY A 218 9.39 -16.99 -5.26
CA GLY A 218 9.85 -18.32 -5.65
C GLY A 218 9.73 -18.57 -7.15
N LEU A 219 8.55 -18.29 -7.73
CA LEU A 219 8.27 -18.57 -9.14
C LEU A 219 9.14 -17.78 -10.12
N MET A 220 9.64 -16.61 -9.71
CA MET A 220 10.51 -15.76 -10.53
C MET A 220 12.01 -15.96 -10.22
N GLY A 221 12.36 -16.93 -9.38
CA GLY A 221 13.75 -17.28 -9.06
C GLY A 221 14.43 -16.37 -8.04
N GLY A 222 13.66 -15.68 -7.19
CA GLY A 222 14.16 -14.89 -6.07
C GLY A 222 14.38 -13.42 -6.39
N ALA A 223 15.37 -12.81 -5.73
CA ALA A 223 15.59 -11.37 -5.75
C ALA A 223 16.41 -10.85 -6.95
N TRP A 224 16.96 -11.73 -7.80
CA TRP A 224 17.86 -11.31 -8.90
C TRP A 224 17.21 -10.34 -9.91
N LEU A 225 15.90 -10.44 -10.14
CA LEU A 225 15.17 -9.51 -10.99
C LEU A 225 15.14 -8.09 -10.42
N THR A 226 15.10 -7.95 -9.10
CA THR A 226 15.19 -6.66 -8.42
C THR A 226 16.52 -5.98 -8.74
N HIS A 227 17.62 -6.73 -8.71
CA HIS A 227 18.94 -6.24 -9.11
C HIS A 227 19.01 -5.87 -10.58
N LEU A 228 18.49 -6.75 -11.46
CA LEU A 228 18.45 -6.48 -12.90
C LEU A 228 17.69 -5.18 -13.21
N LEU A 229 16.49 -5.02 -12.66
CA LEU A 229 15.66 -3.84 -12.90
C LEU A 229 16.32 -2.57 -12.34
N ALA A 230 16.97 -2.66 -11.18
CA ALA A 230 17.68 -1.53 -10.59
C ALA A 230 18.94 -1.14 -11.40
N ASP A 231 19.70 -2.11 -11.92
CA ASP A 231 20.87 -1.84 -12.77
C ASP A 231 20.46 -1.25 -14.11
N LEU A 232 19.39 -1.76 -14.74
CA LEU A 232 18.80 -1.17 -15.95
C LEU A 232 18.30 0.26 -15.73
N GLY A 233 17.87 0.57 -14.50
CA GLY A 233 17.48 1.91 -14.06
C GLY A 233 18.66 2.79 -13.60
N ASP A 234 19.91 2.41 -13.91
CA ASP A 234 21.12 3.15 -13.54
C ASP A 234 21.24 3.32 -12.00
N GLY A 235 21.10 2.21 -11.28
CA GLY A 235 21.14 2.14 -9.81
C GLY A 235 19.83 2.50 -9.13
N ARG A 236 18.74 2.69 -9.89
CA ARG A 236 17.41 3.06 -9.38
C ARG A 236 16.38 2.03 -9.78
N PHE A 237 15.59 1.59 -8.82
CA PHE A 237 14.43 0.77 -9.05
C PHE A 237 13.19 1.64 -9.23
N ASP A 238 12.53 1.51 -10.37
CA ASP A 238 11.32 2.26 -10.69
C ASP A 238 10.09 1.70 -9.95
N GLY A 239 9.49 2.48 -9.07
CA GLY A 239 8.29 2.11 -8.31
C GLY A 239 7.08 1.75 -9.15
N ALA A 240 7.06 2.09 -10.45
CA ALA A 240 6.03 1.64 -11.38
C ALA A 240 5.96 0.09 -11.47
N HIS A 241 7.07 -0.62 -11.23
CA HIS A 241 7.07 -2.08 -11.15
C HIS A 241 6.32 -2.60 -9.91
N LEU A 242 6.43 -1.92 -8.77
CA LEU A 242 5.65 -2.28 -7.57
C LEU A 242 4.16 -1.98 -7.78
N ALA A 243 3.83 -0.83 -8.35
CA ALA A 243 2.44 -0.49 -8.69
C ALA A 243 1.81 -1.52 -9.63
N ALA A 244 2.54 -1.97 -10.66
CA ALA A 244 2.09 -3.02 -11.56
C ALA A 244 1.85 -4.36 -10.85
N ASN A 245 2.66 -4.71 -9.85
CA ASN A 245 2.42 -5.89 -9.02
C ASN A 245 1.08 -5.79 -8.28
N PHE A 246 0.76 -4.64 -7.68
CA PHE A 246 -0.55 -4.43 -7.04
C PHE A 246 -1.71 -4.51 -8.03
N GLU A 247 -1.58 -3.90 -9.20
CA GLU A 247 -2.58 -3.95 -10.28
C GLU A 247 -2.84 -5.40 -10.76
N SER A 248 -1.79 -6.23 -10.79
CA SER A 248 -1.90 -7.63 -11.23
C SER A 248 -2.70 -8.53 -10.29
N LEU A 249 -2.86 -8.14 -9.01
CA LEU A 249 -3.57 -8.94 -8.01
C LEU A 249 -5.09 -8.91 -8.18
N LYS A 250 -5.63 -7.89 -8.83
CA LYS A 250 -7.07 -7.75 -9.08
C LYS A 250 -7.33 -7.49 -10.56
N PRO A 251 -7.11 -8.49 -11.45
CA PRO A 251 -7.21 -8.29 -12.90
C PRO A 251 -8.58 -7.79 -13.34
N ALA A 252 -9.67 -8.25 -12.73
CA ALA A 252 -11.01 -7.74 -13.01
C ALA A 252 -11.16 -6.25 -12.72
N ASN A 253 -10.66 -5.80 -11.57
CA ASN A 253 -10.66 -4.40 -11.19
C ASN A 253 -9.79 -3.55 -12.11
N THR A 254 -8.55 -3.99 -12.33
CA THR A 254 -7.53 -3.27 -13.10
C THR A 254 -7.87 -3.18 -14.59
N LEU A 255 -8.30 -4.28 -15.21
CA LEU A 255 -8.49 -4.36 -16.66
C LEU A 255 -9.89 -3.93 -17.10
N TRP A 256 -10.87 -3.89 -16.19
CA TRP A 256 -12.27 -3.63 -16.57
C TRP A 256 -13.07 -2.82 -15.55
N GLN A 257 -13.32 -3.35 -14.34
CA GLN A 257 -14.36 -2.83 -13.45
C GLN A 257 -14.13 -1.37 -13.04
N LYS A 258 -12.88 -0.97 -12.77
CA LYS A 258 -12.55 0.42 -12.39
C LYS A 258 -12.91 1.42 -13.50
N GLU A 259 -12.48 1.14 -14.73
CA GLU A 259 -12.72 2.00 -15.88
C GLU A 259 -14.21 1.97 -16.28
N TYR A 260 -14.85 0.80 -16.22
CA TYR A 260 -16.29 0.69 -16.46
C TYR A 260 -17.11 1.42 -15.40
N GLN A 261 -16.73 1.36 -14.12
CA GLN A 261 -17.42 2.09 -13.06
C GLN A 261 -17.39 3.60 -13.31
N LEU A 262 -16.23 4.13 -13.72
CA LEU A 262 -16.10 5.53 -14.15
C LEU A 262 -16.98 5.80 -15.36
N PHE A 263 -16.95 4.93 -16.38
CA PHE A 263 -17.73 5.10 -17.61
C PHE A 263 -19.24 5.10 -17.36
N ALA A 264 -19.76 4.12 -16.62
CA ALA A 264 -21.17 3.94 -16.34
C ALA A 264 -21.75 5.04 -15.43
N HIS A 265 -20.92 5.64 -14.58
CA HIS A 265 -21.32 6.66 -13.61
C HIS A 265 -20.52 7.95 -13.77
N VAL A 266 -20.19 8.32 -15.01
CA VAL A 266 -19.28 9.44 -15.31
C VAL A 266 -19.74 10.78 -14.72
N ASP A 267 -21.05 10.94 -14.54
CA ASP A 267 -21.68 12.13 -13.98
C ASP A 267 -21.38 12.31 -12.48
N THR A 268 -21.02 11.24 -11.76
CA THR A 268 -20.79 11.26 -10.30
C THR A 268 -19.42 10.74 -9.87
N GLU A 269 -18.80 9.87 -10.66
CA GLU A 269 -17.56 9.17 -10.30
C GLU A 269 -16.29 9.92 -10.70
N ARG A 270 -16.40 10.90 -11.59
CA ARG A 270 -15.25 11.61 -12.16
C ARG A 270 -14.30 12.18 -11.12
N GLU A 271 -14.80 12.99 -10.17
CA GLU A 271 -13.93 13.64 -9.18
C GLU A 271 -13.27 12.62 -8.25
N ARG A 272 -14.04 11.64 -7.76
CA ARG A 272 -13.51 10.54 -6.93
C ARG A 272 -12.40 9.76 -7.64
N PHE A 273 -12.58 9.48 -8.93
CA PHE A 273 -11.58 8.81 -9.76
C PHE A 273 -10.32 9.67 -9.93
N LEU A 274 -10.47 10.94 -10.31
CA LEU A 274 -9.35 11.84 -10.54
C LEU A 274 -8.54 12.10 -9.27
N ASP A 275 -9.21 12.27 -8.12
CA ASP A 275 -8.54 12.48 -6.83
C ASP A 275 -7.68 11.28 -6.44
N PHE A 276 -8.20 10.05 -6.61
CA PHE A 276 -7.42 8.84 -6.36
C PHE A 276 -6.27 8.68 -7.35
N GLU A 277 -6.50 8.96 -8.64
CA GLU A 277 -5.48 8.83 -9.68
C GLU A 277 -4.32 9.82 -9.51
N ARG A 278 -4.51 10.97 -8.86
CA ARG A 278 -3.39 11.87 -8.52
C ARG A 278 -2.31 11.14 -7.72
N TRP A 279 -2.72 10.30 -6.77
CA TRP A 279 -1.79 9.47 -5.99
C TRP A 279 -1.37 8.21 -6.76
N TRP A 280 -2.31 7.47 -7.36
CA TRP A 280 -2.04 6.19 -8.04
C TRP A 280 -1.07 6.31 -9.22
N THR A 281 -0.95 7.51 -9.81
CA THR A 281 -0.05 7.76 -10.95
C THR A 281 1.28 8.41 -10.57
N GLY A 282 1.48 8.72 -9.28
CA GLY A 282 2.71 9.30 -8.77
C GLY A 282 3.75 8.23 -8.43
N PHE A 283 4.53 7.79 -9.41
CA PHE A 283 5.56 6.75 -9.21
C PHE A 283 6.90 7.31 -8.68
N TYR A 284 7.46 6.65 -7.67
CA TYR A 284 8.67 7.04 -6.94
C TYR A 284 9.71 5.93 -7.01
N ALA A 285 11.00 6.30 -7.04
CA ALA A 285 12.08 5.33 -7.15
C ALA A 285 12.65 4.93 -5.78
N LEU A 286 13.26 3.75 -5.73
CA LEU A 286 14.13 3.31 -4.64
C LEU A 286 15.55 3.16 -5.18
N SER A 287 16.57 3.31 -4.34
CA SER A 287 17.94 2.94 -4.74
C SER A 287 18.02 1.42 -4.83
N LYS A 288 18.97 0.91 -5.62
CA LYS A 288 19.27 -0.52 -5.71
C LYS A 288 19.51 -1.14 -4.32
N GLU A 289 20.32 -0.49 -3.49
CA GLU A 289 20.71 -0.98 -2.17
C GLU A 289 19.53 -1.07 -1.22
N GLU A 290 18.61 -0.10 -1.26
CA GLU A 290 17.39 -0.11 -0.45
C GLU A 290 16.44 -1.23 -0.88
N ILE A 291 16.06 -1.29 -2.16
CA ILE A 291 15.06 -2.27 -2.62
C ILE A 291 15.58 -3.70 -2.55
N SER A 292 16.84 -3.95 -2.90
CA SER A 292 17.41 -5.30 -2.85
C SER A 292 17.49 -5.78 -1.42
N SER A 293 17.89 -4.92 -0.47
CA SER A 293 17.89 -5.26 0.96
C SER A 293 16.49 -5.61 1.47
N ILE A 294 15.47 -4.87 1.05
CA ILE A 294 14.07 -5.13 1.40
C ILE A 294 13.62 -6.50 0.85
N VAL A 295 13.81 -6.74 -0.45
CA VAL A 295 13.32 -7.98 -1.10
C VAL A 295 14.06 -9.20 -0.58
N GLU A 296 15.40 -9.14 -0.50
CA GLU A 296 16.22 -10.26 -0.05
C GLU A 296 15.99 -10.61 1.41
N ASN A 297 16.00 -9.60 2.30
CA ASN A 297 16.02 -9.88 3.72
C ASN A 297 14.62 -10.00 4.32
N LEU A 298 13.62 -9.33 3.76
CA LEU A 298 12.25 -9.38 4.29
C LEU A 298 11.41 -10.41 3.53
N PHE A 299 11.13 -10.15 2.25
CA PHE A 299 10.13 -10.92 1.51
C PHE A 299 10.60 -12.32 1.12
N VAL A 300 11.82 -12.43 0.59
CA VAL A 300 12.37 -13.71 0.12
C VAL A 300 13.03 -14.46 1.27
N GLY A 301 13.85 -13.80 2.09
CA GLY A 301 14.64 -14.44 3.15
C GLY A 301 13.98 -14.52 4.52
N ASN A 302 12.90 -13.76 4.79
CA ASN A 302 12.17 -13.74 6.08
C ASN A 302 13.09 -13.57 7.31
N LYS A 303 14.18 -12.80 7.14
CA LYS A 303 15.23 -12.64 8.15
C LYS A 303 14.80 -11.79 9.34
N LEU A 304 13.77 -10.95 9.20
CA LEU A 304 13.24 -10.14 10.30
C LEU A 304 12.56 -11.01 11.37
N GLU A 305 11.62 -11.86 10.96
CA GLU A 305 10.91 -12.78 11.87
C GLU A 305 11.89 -13.71 12.61
N ARG A 306 12.94 -14.14 11.91
CA ARG A 306 13.98 -15.05 12.42
C ARG A 306 15.05 -14.36 13.28
N GLY A 307 15.06 -13.03 13.36
CA GLY A 307 16.08 -12.28 14.08
C GLY A 307 17.48 -12.33 13.44
N GLU A 308 17.54 -12.42 12.11
CA GLU A 308 18.77 -12.53 11.31
C GLU A 308 19.05 -11.27 10.46
N LEU A 309 18.09 -10.34 10.39
CA LEU A 309 18.21 -9.11 9.62
C LEU A 309 19.29 -8.20 10.21
N LYS A 310 20.32 -7.93 9.41
CA LYS A 310 21.38 -6.96 9.73
C LYS A 310 21.06 -5.62 9.07
N VAL A 311 20.88 -4.58 9.89
CA VAL A 311 20.58 -3.22 9.39
C VAL A 311 21.85 -2.38 9.28
N CYS A 312 22.77 -2.54 10.24
CA CYS A 312 24.07 -1.87 10.30
C CYS A 312 25.16 -2.88 10.69
N PRO A 313 26.45 -2.59 10.44
CA PRO A 313 27.55 -3.44 10.92
C PRO A 313 27.44 -3.72 12.42
N GLY A 314 27.36 -4.99 12.80
CA GLY A 314 27.22 -5.43 14.20
C GLY A 314 25.81 -5.29 14.80
N CYS A 315 24.83 -4.79 14.04
CA CYS A 315 23.45 -4.60 14.50
C CYS A 315 22.50 -5.58 13.80
N THR A 316 22.13 -6.64 14.51
CA THR A 316 21.07 -7.58 14.11
C THR A 316 19.79 -7.23 14.86
N VAL A 317 18.69 -7.13 14.11
CA VAL A 317 17.37 -6.78 14.65
C VAL A 317 16.77 -7.97 15.40
N ASP A 318 16.19 -7.70 16.56
CA ASP A 318 15.49 -8.69 17.38
C ASP A 318 14.15 -8.12 17.86
N LEU A 319 13.04 -8.63 17.34
CA LEU A 319 11.69 -8.16 17.67
C LEU A 319 11.32 -8.32 19.15
N ARG A 320 12.04 -9.18 19.91
CA ARG A 320 11.86 -9.33 21.37
C ARG A 320 12.37 -8.12 22.15
N ARG A 321 13.15 -7.23 21.51
CA ARG A 321 13.65 -5.99 22.13
C ARG A 321 12.63 -4.88 22.15
N ILE A 322 11.58 -4.97 21.34
CA ILE A 322 10.50 -3.98 21.33
C ILE A 322 9.83 -3.98 22.72
N ARG A 323 9.72 -2.81 23.34
CA ARG A 323 9.08 -2.64 24.66
C ARG A 323 7.86 -1.73 24.64
N ASN A 324 7.77 -0.83 23.67
CA ASN A 324 6.60 0.03 23.51
C ASN A 324 5.39 -0.78 23.03
N PRO A 325 4.16 -0.37 23.39
CA PRO A 325 2.95 -1.05 22.92
C PRO A 325 2.89 -1.10 21.39
N LEU A 326 2.58 -2.28 20.86
CA LEU A 326 2.33 -2.49 19.43
C LEU A 326 0.81 -2.62 19.20
N VAL A 327 0.28 -1.87 18.24
CA VAL A 327 -1.08 -2.03 17.74
C VAL A 327 -1.00 -2.52 16.30
N ILE A 328 -1.56 -3.68 16.00
CA ILE A 328 -1.54 -4.27 14.65
C ILE A 328 -2.96 -4.21 14.09
N PHE A 329 -3.17 -3.39 13.05
CA PHE A 329 -4.45 -3.34 12.36
C PHE A 329 -4.38 -4.15 11.06
N ALA A 330 -5.10 -5.26 11.01
CA ALA A 330 -5.17 -6.14 9.85
C ALA A 330 -6.62 -6.33 9.38
N SER A 331 -6.78 -6.81 8.15
CA SER A 331 -8.11 -7.09 7.59
C SER A 331 -8.17 -8.41 6.85
N SER A 332 -9.25 -9.17 7.03
CA SER A 332 -9.51 -10.39 6.26
C SER A 332 -9.83 -10.10 4.79
N GLY A 333 -10.21 -8.86 4.44
CA GLY A 333 -10.35 -8.42 3.05
C GLY A 333 -9.02 -8.02 2.39
N ASP A 334 -7.93 -7.99 3.16
CA ASP A 334 -6.59 -7.64 2.67
C ASP A 334 -5.91 -8.84 1.98
N ASN A 335 -5.69 -8.71 0.67
CA ASN A 335 -5.01 -9.71 -0.14
C ASN A 335 -3.49 -9.45 -0.29
N ILE A 336 -2.97 -8.40 0.34
CA ILE A 336 -1.54 -8.03 0.40
C ILE A 336 -0.94 -8.43 1.73
N THR A 337 -1.61 -8.08 2.83
CA THR A 337 -1.17 -8.34 4.20
C THR A 337 -2.37 -8.85 5.02
N PRO A 338 -2.83 -10.07 4.72
CA PRO A 338 -3.89 -10.71 5.51
C PRO A 338 -3.43 -10.90 6.97
N PRO A 339 -4.35 -11.24 7.91
CA PRO A 339 -4.01 -11.46 9.32
C PRO A 339 -2.86 -12.45 9.53
N HIS A 340 -2.77 -13.47 8.68
CA HIS A 340 -1.65 -14.41 8.59
C HIS A 340 -0.28 -13.72 8.53
N GLN A 341 -0.11 -12.70 7.70
CA GLN A 341 1.16 -11.98 7.53
C GLN A 341 1.39 -10.92 8.60
N ALA A 342 0.32 -10.34 9.12
CA ALA A 342 0.39 -9.31 10.16
C ALA A 342 0.66 -9.90 11.56
N LEU A 343 0.19 -11.11 11.85
CA LEU A 343 0.15 -11.67 13.20
C LEU A 343 1.02 -12.92 13.42
N ASN A 344 1.34 -13.71 12.39
CA ASN A 344 2.03 -15.00 12.60
C ASN A 344 3.47 -14.87 13.13
N TRP A 345 4.03 -13.67 13.13
CA TRP A 345 5.39 -13.44 13.65
C TRP A 345 5.36 -13.50 15.17
N ILE A 346 4.20 -13.24 15.78
CA ILE A 346 4.01 -13.27 17.24
C ILE A 346 4.33 -14.66 17.79
N PRO A 347 3.70 -15.76 17.33
CA PRO A 347 4.07 -17.11 17.77
C PRO A 347 5.46 -17.57 17.30
N ALA A 348 5.98 -17.00 16.20
CA ALA A 348 7.35 -17.30 15.75
C ALA A 348 8.42 -16.69 16.68
N VAL A 349 8.17 -15.48 17.21
CA VAL A 349 9.08 -14.74 18.09
C VAL A 349 8.87 -15.10 19.56
N TYR A 350 7.62 -15.34 19.96
CA TYR A 350 7.22 -15.72 21.31
C TYR A 350 6.58 -17.11 21.28
N PRO A 351 7.27 -18.16 21.77
CA PRO A 351 6.75 -19.53 21.68
C PRO A 351 5.39 -19.75 22.38
N ASP A 352 5.09 -18.95 23.41
CA ASP A 352 3.84 -19.03 24.17
C ASP A 352 3.49 -17.67 24.81
N THR A 353 2.32 -17.60 25.45
CA THR A 353 1.88 -16.38 26.14
C THR A 353 2.81 -15.99 27.30
N ALA A 354 3.43 -16.96 27.97
CA ALA A 354 4.32 -16.68 29.08
C ALA A 354 5.61 -16.00 28.61
N ALA A 355 6.16 -16.41 27.46
CA ALA A 355 7.34 -15.81 26.83
C ALA A 355 7.07 -14.36 26.40
N LEU A 356 5.90 -14.08 25.81
CA LEU A 356 5.50 -12.71 25.46
C LEU A 356 5.39 -11.81 26.71
N LYS A 357 4.79 -12.33 27.78
CA LYS A 357 4.70 -11.60 29.06
C LYS A 357 6.06 -11.41 29.73
N ALA A 358 6.93 -12.40 29.68
CA ALA A 358 8.30 -12.31 30.20
C ALA A 358 9.15 -11.31 29.42
N ALA A 359 8.85 -11.09 28.13
CA ALA A 359 9.41 -10.01 27.33
C ALA A 359 8.77 -8.64 27.62
N GLU A 360 7.88 -8.53 28.62
CA GLU A 360 7.18 -7.29 28.99
C GLU A 360 6.44 -6.62 27.81
N GLN A 361 6.14 -7.39 26.77
CA GLN A 361 5.57 -6.88 25.55
C GLN A 361 4.05 -6.77 25.66
N ARG A 362 3.49 -5.72 25.08
CA ARG A 362 2.07 -5.40 24.98
C ARG A 362 1.69 -5.34 23.50
N ILE A 363 0.99 -6.35 23.01
CA ILE A 363 0.53 -6.39 21.62
C ILE A 363 -0.99 -6.36 21.62
N VAL A 364 -1.55 -5.40 20.90
CA VAL A 364 -2.97 -5.29 20.61
C VAL A 364 -3.17 -5.49 19.12
N TYR A 365 -4.14 -6.31 18.72
CA TYR A 365 -4.51 -6.42 17.32
C TYR A 365 -5.99 -6.08 17.10
N LEU A 366 -6.27 -5.46 15.96
CA LEU A 366 -7.60 -5.11 15.48
C LEU A 366 -7.82 -5.81 14.13
N LEU A 367 -8.94 -6.52 14.00
CA LEU A 367 -9.31 -7.21 12.76
C LEU A 367 -10.56 -6.58 12.15
N ASN A 368 -10.44 -6.09 10.92
CA ASN A 368 -11.60 -5.76 10.09
C ASN A 368 -11.96 -6.96 9.19
N PRO A 369 -13.24 -7.35 9.06
CA PRO A 369 -13.60 -8.55 8.30
C PRO A 369 -13.66 -8.35 6.78
N HIS A 370 -13.66 -7.11 6.26
CA HIS A 370 -14.08 -6.84 4.88
C HIS A 370 -13.18 -5.90 4.10
N VAL A 371 -12.48 -4.97 4.75
CA VAL A 371 -11.80 -3.89 4.03
C VAL A 371 -10.58 -4.42 3.26
N GLY A 372 -10.40 -4.00 2.02
CA GLY A 372 -9.18 -4.30 1.26
C GLY A 372 -7.96 -3.52 1.80
N HIS A 373 -6.75 -3.91 1.38
CA HIS A 373 -5.48 -3.32 1.83
C HIS A 373 -5.50 -1.79 1.87
N LEU A 374 -5.75 -1.13 0.73
CA LEU A 374 -5.77 0.33 0.67
C LEU A 374 -6.85 0.94 1.57
N GLY A 375 -8.00 0.27 1.70
CA GLY A 375 -9.10 0.74 2.51
C GLY A 375 -8.78 0.81 4.01
N ILE A 376 -7.74 0.11 4.48
CA ILE A 376 -7.23 0.24 5.85
C ILE A 376 -6.78 1.70 6.12
N PHE A 377 -6.23 2.38 5.11
CA PHE A 377 -5.65 3.73 5.27
C PHE A 377 -6.52 4.83 4.63
N VAL A 378 -7.22 4.52 3.53
CA VAL A 378 -7.89 5.55 2.70
C VAL A 378 -9.41 5.60 2.83
N SER A 379 -10.02 4.62 3.50
CA SER A 379 -11.47 4.57 3.65
C SER A 379 -11.90 5.54 4.73
N ALA A 380 -12.74 6.52 4.37
CA ALA A 380 -13.33 7.43 5.34
C ALA A 380 -14.10 6.69 6.45
N LYS A 381 -14.74 5.56 6.11
CA LYS A 381 -15.43 4.71 7.11
C LYS A 381 -14.45 4.12 8.12
N VAL A 382 -13.27 3.69 7.66
CA VAL A 382 -12.23 3.11 8.54
C VAL A 382 -11.53 4.19 9.35
N ALA A 383 -11.30 5.36 8.76
CA ALA A 383 -10.76 6.52 9.45
C ALA A 383 -11.64 6.92 10.65
N ARG A 384 -12.93 7.16 10.40
CA ARG A 384 -13.84 7.70 11.42
C ARG A 384 -14.15 6.74 12.56
N LEU A 385 -14.00 5.43 12.36
CA LEU A 385 -14.27 4.41 13.37
C LEU A 385 -12.98 3.77 13.91
N GLU A 386 -12.30 2.93 13.14
CA GLU A 386 -11.14 2.17 13.61
C GLU A 386 -9.96 3.07 14.00
N HIS A 387 -9.56 4.02 13.16
CA HIS A 387 -8.43 4.90 13.48
C HIS A 387 -8.76 5.86 14.63
N ARG A 388 -9.98 6.42 14.66
CA ARG A 388 -10.46 7.20 15.80
C ARG A 388 -10.41 6.39 17.09
N ALA A 389 -10.92 5.15 17.08
CA ALA A 389 -10.92 4.29 18.26
C ALA A 389 -9.51 3.95 18.76
N ILE A 390 -8.54 3.76 17.85
CA ILE A 390 -7.13 3.55 18.23
C ILE A 390 -6.58 4.81 18.90
N LEU A 391 -6.77 5.99 18.29
CA LEU A 391 -6.28 7.27 18.80
C LEU A 391 -6.90 7.63 20.16
N GLU A 392 -8.22 7.48 20.31
CA GLU A 392 -8.94 7.69 21.57
C GLU A 392 -8.55 6.67 22.67
N SER A 393 -7.80 5.62 22.33
CA SER A 393 -7.37 4.57 23.26
C SER A 393 -5.86 4.58 23.53
N VAL A 394 -5.09 5.54 23.01
CA VAL A 394 -3.64 5.64 23.21
C VAL A 394 -3.24 5.63 24.69
N GLY A 395 -4.01 6.29 25.55
CA GLY A 395 -3.79 6.26 27.00
C GLY A 395 -3.95 4.85 27.57
N GLU A 396 -5.08 4.21 27.28
CA GLU A 396 -5.40 2.85 27.74
C GLU A 396 -4.36 1.81 27.26
N LEU A 397 -3.87 1.96 26.03
CA LEU A 397 -2.85 1.08 25.44
C LEU A 397 -1.53 1.08 26.23
N ASN A 398 -1.15 2.23 26.80
CA ASN A 398 0.07 2.34 27.61
C ASN A 398 -0.08 1.64 28.97
N ASP A 399 -1.29 1.64 29.53
CA ASP A 399 -1.61 1.11 30.86
C ASP A 399 -1.91 -0.40 30.87
N LEU A 400 -2.02 -1.03 29.69
CA LEU A 400 -2.19 -2.48 29.58
C LEU A 400 -1.01 -3.22 30.21
N ALA A 401 -1.32 -4.28 30.95
CA ALA A 401 -0.30 -5.23 31.39
C ALA A 401 0.31 -5.96 30.18
N PRO A 402 1.54 -6.49 30.29
CA PRO A 402 2.13 -7.33 29.24
C PRO A 402 1.20 -8.49 28.86
N GLY A 403 1.06 -8.72 27.55
CA GLY A 403 0.10 -9.69 27.01
C GLY A 403 -0.28 -9.42 25.57
N LEU A 404 -1.01 -10.39 25.00
CA LEU A 404 -1.66 -10.27 23.70
C LEU A 404 -3.14 -9.94 23.92
N TYR A 405 -3.65 -8.94 23.19
CA TYR A 405 -5.01 -8.47 23.29
C TYR A 405 -5.64 -8.29 21.91
N GLU A 406 -6.93 -8.56 21.81
CA GLU A 406 -7.74 -8.19 20.66
C GLU A 406 -8.59 -6.97 21.02
N MET A 407 -8.49 -5.93 20.19
CA MET A 407 -9.31 -4.74 20.29
C MET A 407 -10.67 -5.00 19.62
N HIS A 408 -11.74 -5.00 20.41
CA HIS A 408 -13.12 -5.08 19.95
C HIS A 408 -13.75 -3.69 20.00
N ILE A 409 -14.24 -3.20 18.87
CA ILE A 409 -14.97 -1.93 18.78
C ILE A 409 -16.45 -2.26 18.65
N ASP A 410 -17.21 -2.00 19.72
CA ASP A 410 -18.66 -2.13 19.74
C ASP A 410 -19.29 -0.77 19.41
N ASN A 411 -19.86 -0.65 18.22
CA ASN A 411 -20.57 0.55 17.76
C ASN A 411 -22.07 0.24 17.61
N PRO A 412 -22.85 0.29 18.70
CA PRO A 412 -24.27 -0.07 18.68
C PRO A 412 -25.12 0.89 17.84
N THR A 413 -24.64 2.11 17.58
CA THR A 413 -25.35 3.11 16.79
C THR A 413 -25.25 2.84 15.28
N GLY A 414 -24.22 2.12 14.85
CA GLY A 414 -23.89 1.92 13.43
C GLY A 414 -23.45 3.21 12.71
N ASP A 415 -23.38 4.35 13.41
CA ASP A 415 -22.91 5.62 12.87
C ASP A 415 -21.37 5.55 12.73
N PRO A 416 -20.81 5.71 11.52
CA PRO A 416 -19.36 5.72 11.35
C PRO A 416 -18.69 6.95 11.96
N ASP A 417 -19.40 8.05 12.23
CA ASP A 417 -18.85 9.29 12.80
C ASP A 417 -19.19 9.45 14.29
N CYS A 418 -18.95 8.38 15.05
CA CYS A 418 -19.25 8.33 16.47
C CYS A 418 -18.00 8.51 17.33
N HIS A 419 -18.17 9.00 18.55
CA HIS A 419 -17.12 9.26 19.55
C HIS A 419 -17.35 8.45 20.80
N LYS A 420 -16.32 8.19 21.64
CA LYS A 420 -16.59 7.73 23.01
C LYS A 420 -17.55 8.71 23.73
N PRO A 421 -18.65 8.25 24.33
CA PRO A 421 -19.01 6.85 24.64
C PRO A 421 -20.00 6.17 23.67
N GLN A 422 -20.32 6.76 22.51
CA GLN A 422 -21.24 6.21 21.50
C GLN A 422 -20.75 4.89 20.89
N PHE A 423 -19.42 4.70 20.80
CA PHE A 423 -18.80 3.39 20.65
C PHE A 423 -18.00 3.02 21.90
N ARG A 424 -17.80 1.72 22.11
CA ARG A 424 -17.02 1.17 23.23
C ARG A 424 -15.88 0.31 22.72
N VAL A 425 -14.67 0.61 23.20
CA VAL A 425 -13.49 -0.24 22.99
C VAL A 425 -13.36 -1.22 24.14
N GLN A 426 -13.07 -2.49 23.81
CA GLN A 426 -12.76 -3.54 24.78
C GLN A 426 -11.49 -4.25 24.36
N PHE A 427 -10.53 -4.37 25.28
CA PHE A 427 -9.32 -5.16 25.08
C PHE A 427 -9.53 -6.56 25.65
N LYS A 428 -9.80 -7.55 24.79
CA LYS A 428 -9.97 -8.95 25.19
C LYS A 428 -8.61 -9.63 25.20
N GLN A 429 -8.19 -10.14 26.35
CA GLN A 429 -6.94 -10.89 26.42
C GLN A 429 -7.02 -12.16 25.58
N ARG A 430 -5.96 -12.44 24.83
CA ARG A 430 -5.80 -13.61 23.96
C ARG A 430 -4.54 -14.36 24.34
N ARG A 431 -4.40 -15.56 23.78
CA ARG A 431 -3.20 -16.39 23.95
C ARG A 431 -2.42 -16.41 22.65
N VAL A 432 -1.10 -16.35 22.73
CA VAL A 432 -0.21 -16.48 21.56
C VAL A 432 -0.43 -17.82 20.85
N GLU A 433 -0.69 -18.85 21.65
CA GLU A 433 -0.98 -20.22 21.24
C GLU A 433 -2.28 -20.34 20.42
N ASP A 434 -3.17 -19.35 20.48
CA ASP A 434 -4.40 -19.30 19.67
C ASP A 434 -4.11 -18.81 18.23
N LEU A 435 -2.95 -18.19 17.98
CA LEU A 435 -2.49 -17.78 16.66
C LEU A 435 -1.86 -18.98 15.94
N ASN A 436 -2.70 -19.90 15.47
CA ASN A 436 -2.26 -21.11 14.78
C ASN A 436 -2.43 -20.99 13.27
N TYR A 437 -1.35 -20.68 12.55
CA TYR A 437 -1.33 -20.57 11.10
C TYR A 437 -0.49 -21.69 10.45
N PRO A 438 -0.77 -22.09 9.19
CA PRO A 438 -0.03 -23.16 8.53
C PRO A 438 1.46 -22.83 8.38
N ASN A 439 2.33 -23.75 8.82
CA ASN A 439 3.77 -23.61 8.61
C ASN A 439 4.14 -23.96 7.16
N GLN A 440 4.68 -22.99 6.43
CA GLN A 440 5.17 -23.16 5.05
C GLN A 440 6.69 -22.92 4.93
N ALA A 441 7.40 -22.72 6.05
CA ALA A 441 8.81 -22.35 6.06
C ALA A 441 9.71 -23.26 5.21
N PRO A 442 9.59 -24.60 5.22
CA PRO A 442 10.50 -25.46 4.46
C PRO A 442 10.54 -25.18 2.95
N ALA A 443 9.38 -24.87 2.35
CA ALA A 443 9.32 -24.55 0.91
C ALA A 443 9.96 -23.18 0.62
N PHE A 444 9.76 -22.21 1.50
CA PHE A 444 10.34 -20.88 1.32
C PHE A 444 11.82 -20.80 1.68
N GLU A 445 12.32 -21.68 2.55
CA GLU A 445 13.76 -21.84 2.80
C GLU A 445 14.49 -22.25 1.51
N GLN A 446 13.94 -23.20 0.74
CA GLN A 446 14.47 -23.56 -0.58
C GLN A 446 14.47 -22.37 -1.54
N VAL A 447 13.40 -21.56 -1.54
CA VAL A 447 13.32 -20.33 -2.34
C VAL A 447 14.40 -19.33 -1.92
N SER A 448 14.65 -19.16 -0.63
CA SER A 448 15.69 -18.27 -0.11
C SER A 448 17.08 -18.69 -0.60
N VAL A 449 17.41 -19.99 -0.50
CA VAL A 449 18.70 -20.52 -0.97
C VAL A 449 18.85 -20.34 -2.49
N LEU A 450 17.82 -20.68 -3.27
CA LEU A 450 17.83 -20.48 -4.72
C LEU A 450 18.00 -19.01 -5.09
N SER A 451 17.34 -18.11 -4.35
CA SER A 451 17.45 -16.67 -4.55
C SER A 451 18.87 -16.18 -4.33
N GLU A 452 19.52 -16.58 -3.24
CA GLU A 452 20.91 -16.21 -2.95
C GLU A 452 21.86 -16.66 -4.06
N TYR A 453 21.67 -17.89 -4.57
CA TYR A 453 22.44 -18.41 -5.71
C TYR A 453 22.20 -17.60 -6.99
N ASN A 454 20.95 -17.31 -7.35
CA ASN A 454 20.62 -16.55 -8.56
C ASN A 454 21.11 -15.10 -8.49
N VAL A 455 21.03 -14.46 -7.33
CA VAL A 455 21.62 -13.12 -7.11
C VAL A 455 23.13 -13.18 -7.30
N ALA A 456 23.82 -14.16 -6.72
CA ALA A 456 25.26 -14.33 -6.88
C ALA A 456 25.66 -14.55 -8.35
N LEU A 457 24.93 -15.40 -9.08
CA LEU A 457 25.14 -15.60 -10.51
C LEU A 457 24.95 -14.31 -11.31
N TYR A 458 23.85 -13.59 -11.06
CA TYR A 458 23.57 -12.33 -11.74
C TYR A 458 24.69 -11.32 -11.47
N GLU A 459 24.99 -11.01 -10.20
CA GLU A 459 25.98 -10.00 -9.82
C GLU A 459 27.39 -10.32 -10.33
N THR A 460 27.73 -11.60 -10.41
CA THR A 460 29.06 -12.03 -10.87
C THR A 460 29.19 -11.99 -12.39
N PHE A 461 28.19 -12.50 -13.12
CA PHE A 461 28.33 -12.78 -14.55
C PHE A 461 27.59 -11.82 -15.48
N LEU A 462 26.41 -11.31 -15.08
CA LEU A 462 25.56 -10.50 -15.96
C LEU A 462 25.51 -9.03 -15.54
N GLY A 463 25.40 -8.77 -14.23
CA GLY A 463 25.30 -7.43 -13.65
C GLY A 463 26.39 -6.46 -14.10
N PRO A 464 27.68 -6.85 -14.21
CA PRO A 464 28.72 -5.96 -14.72
C PRO A 464 28.46 -5.48 -16.16
N TRP A 465 27.92 -6.36 -17.03
CA TRP A 465 27.58 -5.99 -18.41
C TRP A 465 26.33 -5.13 -18.48
N VAL A 466 25.31 -5.42 -17.66
CA VAL A 466 24.10 -4.58 -17.56
C VAL A 466 24.46 -3.18 -17.09
N ARG A 467 25.28 -3.06 -16.04
CA ARG A 467 25.79 -1.77 -15.53
C ARG A 467 26.65 -1.03 -16.57
N LEU A 468 27.41 -1.76 -17.39
CA LEU A 468 28.23 -1.16 -18.46
C LEU A 468 27.39 -0.50 -19.57
N ILE A 469 26.24 -1.10 -19.93
CA ILE A 469 25.37 -0.58 -21.00
C ILE A 469 24.32 0.41 -20.48
N SER A 470 24.03 0.38 -19.18
CA SER A 470 23.04 1.25 -18.56
C SER A 470 23.63 2.64 -18.30
N ASN A 471 22.83 3.67 -18.54
CA ASN A 471 23.19 5.06 -18.32
C ASN A 471 21.91 5.90 -18.10
N PRO A 472 22.03 7.20 -17.73
CA PRO A 472 20.87 8.03 -17.43
C PRO A 472 19.83 8.11 -18.57
N TRP A 473 20.26 8.04 -19.83
CA TRP A 473 19.34 8.09 -20.98
C TRP A 473 18.57 6.80 -21.17
N THR A 474 19.23 5.64 -21.07
CA THR A 474 18.55 4.34 -21.21
C THR A 474 17.62 4.09 -20.03
N ALA A 475 18.03 4.46 -18.81
CA ALA A 475 17.22 4.35 -17.62
C ALA A 475 15.96 5.23 -17.72
N GLU A 476 16.11 6.49 -18.12
CA GLU A 476 14.96 7.38 -18.33
C GLU A 476 14.05 6.88 -19.46
N ALA A 477 14.61 6.36 -20.55
CA ALA A 477 13.82 5.78 -21.64
C ALA A 477 12.98 4.57 -21.16
N LEU A 478 13.59 3.63 -20.41
CA LEU A 478 12.88 2.49 -19.83
C LEU A 478 11.79 2.94 -18.86
N ARG A 479 12.09 3.91 -18.00
CA ARG A 479 11.13 4.49 -17.06
C ARG A 479 9.91 5.09 -17.78
N GLN A 480 10.14 5.87 -18.84
CA GLN A 480 9.07 6.50 -19.61
C GLN A 480 8.26 5.48 -20.43
N LEU A 481 8.92 4.43 -20.95
CA LEU A 481 8.28 3.38 -21.74
C LEU A 481 7.52 2.35 -20.88
N HIS A 482 7.71 2.36 -19.56
CA HIS A 482 7.02 1.46 -18.65
C HIS A 482 5.49 1.51 -18.88
N PRO A 483 4.80 0.36 -19.06
CA PRO A 483 3.36 0.30 -19.40
C PRO A 483 2.46 1.10 -18.45
N ALA A 484 2.81 1.15 -17.16
CA ALA A 484 2.06 1.94 -16.18
C ALA A 484 2.08 3.45 -16.50
N ARG A 485 3.13 3.99 -17.11
CA ARG A 485 3.18 5.40 -17.54
C ARG A 485 2.61 5.57 -18.94
N THR A 486 3.06 4.78 -19.90
CA THR A 486 2.67 4.95 -21.32
C THR A 486 1.17 4.84 -21.52
N SER A 487 0.51 3.85 -20.90
CA SER A 487 -0.95 3.68 -20.98
C SER A 487 -1.74 4.93 -20.54
N ARG A 488 -1.18 5.73 -19.63
CA ARG A 488 -1.79 6.97 -19.13
C ARG A 488 -1.39 8.16 -20.00
N LEU A 489 -0.12 8.27 -20.37
CA LEU A 489 0.40 9.33 -21.25
C LEU A 489 -0.25 9.35 -22.63
N LEU A 490 -0.72 8.20 -23.14
CA LEU A 490 -1.46 8.12 -24.42
C LEU A 490 -2.74 8.99 -24.46
N TYR A 491 -3.28 9.39 -23.30
CA TYR A 491 -4.44 10.29 -23.20
C TYR A 491 -4.05 11.77 -23.03
N ALA A 492 -2.78 12.08 -22.81
CA ALA A 492 -2.33 13.47 -22.70
C ALA A 492 -2.28 14.15 -24.07
N GLU A 493 -2.61 15.44 -24.11
CA GLU A 493 -2.69 16.24 -25.34
C GLU A 493 -1.35 16.32 -26.05
N ARG A 494 -0.25 16.34 -25.28
CA ARG A 494 1.11 16.38 -25.82
C ARG A 494 1.49 15.12 -26.60
N PHE A 495 0.97 13.96 -26.21
CA PHE A 495 1.30 12.67 -26.83
C PHE A 495 0.25 12.23 -27.85
N ASN A 496 -1.00 12.65 -27.66
CA ASN A 496 -2.10 12.42 -28.57
C ASN A 496 -2.83 13.75 -28.87
N PRO A 497 -2.42 14.51 -29.91
CA PRO A 497 -2.97 15.83 -30.20
C PRO A 497 -4.49 15.86 -30.44
N TRP A 498 -5.11 14.74 -30.81
CA TRP A 498 -6.56 14.67 -31.00
C TRP A 498 -7.32 14.85 -29.68
N MET A 499 -6.69 14.54 -28.54
CA MET A 499 -7.26 14.75 -27.20
C MET A 499 -7.52 16.23 -26.90
N ALA A 500 -6.83 17.17 -27.56
CA ALA A 500 -7.11 18.59 -27.42
C ALA A 500 -8.53 18.97 -27.89
N SER A 501 -9.11 18.19 -28.83
CA SER A 501 -10.49 18.40 -29.29
C SER A 501 -11.54 17.78 -28.36
N VAL A 502 -11.15 16.84 -27.49
CA VAL A 502 -12.05 16.18 -26.54
C VAL A 502 -12.53 17.15 -25.46
N LYS A 503 -11.68 18.04 -24.97
CA LYS A 503 -12.03 19.03 -23.92
C LYS A 503 -13.23 19.93 -24.30
N PRO A 504 -13.21 20.68 -25.42
CA PRO A 504 -14.36 21.50 -25.80
C PRO A 504 -15.60 20.66 -26.13
N LEU A 505 -15.43 19.46 -26.71
CA LEU A 505 -16.54 18.54 -26.97
C LEU A 505 -17.19 18.05 -25.67
N ALA A 506 -16.39 17.68 -24.67
CA ALA A 506 -16.87 17.28 -23.36
C ALA A 506 -17.61 18.41 -22.64
N GLY A 507 -17.16 19.66 -22.79
CA GLY A 507 -17.90 20.83 -22.29
C GLY A 507 -19.29 20.98 -22.94
N ALA A 508 -19.38 20.80 -24.25
CA ALA A 508 -20.66 20.83 -24.97
C ALA A 508 -21.57 19.66 -24.57
N VAL A 509 -21.02 18.44 -24.48
CA VAL A 509 -21.73 17.23 -24.05
C VAL A 509 -22.23 17.36 -22.60
N ALA A 510 -21.41 17.87 -21.69
CA ALA A 510 -21.82 18.08 -20.30
C ALA A 510 -22.98 19.08 -20.18
N THR A 511 -23.00 20.11 -21.03
CA THR A 511 -24.08 21.11 -21.06
C THR A 511 -25.37 20.52 -21.66
N ALA A 512 -25.24 19.67 -22.66
CA ALA A 512 -26.36 19.01 -23.35
C ALA A 512 -26.62 17.58 -22.83
N ARG A 513 -26.14 17.26 -21.62
CA ARG A 513 -26.21 15.92 -21.05
C ARG A 513 -27.67 15.49 -20.92
N ASP A 514 -28.01 14.34 -21.50
CA ASP A 514 -29.34 13.73 -21.45
C ASP A 514 -29.21 12.28 -20.93
N PRO A 515 -29.17 12.08 -19.59
CA PRO A 515 -28.96 10.77 -19.00
C PRO A 515 -30.08 9.80 -19.32
N LEU A 516 -29.69 8.59 -19.72
CA LEU A 516 -30.63 7.51 -19.97
C LEU A 516 -31.26 6.98 -18.67
N ASP A 517 -32.53 6.59 -18.74
CA ASP A 517 -33.20 5.88 -17.65
C ASP A 517 -32.56 4.50 -17.39
N LYS A 518 -32.41 4.13 -16.12
CA LYS A 518 -31.87 2.84 -15.69
C LYS A 518 -32.73 1.66 -16.16
N ASP A 519 -34.03 1.90 -16.37
CA ASP A 519 -34.95 0.87 -16.85
C ASP A 519 -34.82 0.59 -18.36
N ASN A 520 -33.96 1.32 -19.08
CA ASN A 520 -33.69 1.06 -20.50
C ASN A 520 -33.07 -0.34 -20.71
N PRO A 521 -33.60 -1.15 -21.64
CA PRO A 521 -33.17 -2.54 -21.84
C PRO A 521 -31.72 -2.68 -22.34
N PHE A 522 -31.22 -1.71 -23.12
CA PHE A 522 -29.85 -1.73 -23.63
C PHE A 522 -28.84 -1.35 -22.54
N SER A 523 -29.20 -0.43 -21.64
CA SER A 523 -28.38 -0.11 -20.46
C SER A 523 -28.27 -1.30 -19.50
N GLN A 524 -29.38 -2.02 -19.26
CA GLN A 524 -29.36 -3.24 -18.45
C GLN A 524 -28.50 -4.33 -19.10
N TRP A 525 -28.59 -4.48 -20.42
CA TRP A 525 -27.75 -5.41 -21.18
C TRP A 525 -26.27 -5.02 -21.10
N GLU A 526 -25.92 -3.73 -21.22
CA GLU A 526 -24.54 -3.25 -21.01
C GLU A 526 -24.01 -3.62 -19.62
N ALA A 527 -24.78 -3.36 -18.57
CA ALA A 527 -24.41 -3.67 -17.19
C ALA A 527 -24.21 -5.18 -16.98
N LEU A 528 -25.08 -6.02 -17.55
CA LEU A 528 -24.95 -7.47 -17.50
C LEU A 528 -23.70 -7.98 -18.23
N ASN A 529 -23.38 -7.43 -19.42
CA ASN A 529 -22.16 -7.79 -20.14
C ASN A 529 -20.92 -7.37 -19.35
N SER A 530 -20.94 -6.18 -18.76
CA SER A 530 -19.85 -5.71 -17.92
C SER A 530 -19.64 -6.60 -16.69
N ALA A 531 -20.73 -6.98 -16.00
CA ALA A 531 -20.67 -7.92 -14.89
C ALA A 531 -20.10 -9.28 -15.33
N MET A 532 -20.52 -9.80 -16.50
CA MET A 532 -20.00 -11.04 -17.06
C MET A 532 -18.49 -10.96 -17.36
N ILE A 533 -18.02 -9.85 -17.96
CA ILE A 533 -16.58 -9.63 -18.21
C ILE A 533 -15.81 -9.59 -16.88
N GLY A 534 -16.34 -8.87 -15.89
CA GLY A 534 -15.80 -8.83 -14.53
C GLY A 534 -15.65 -10.24 -13.94
N SER A 535 -16.72 -11.04 -13.96
CA SER A 535 -16.70 -12.41 -13.45
C SER A 535 -15.73 -13.33 -14.21
N TRP A 536 -15.61 -13.19 -15.53
CA TRP A 536 -14.61 -13.95 -16.31
C TRP A 536 -13.18 -13.59 -15.92
N LEU A 537 -12.89 -12.31 -15.70
CA LEU A 537 -11.57 -11.85 -15.25
C LEU A 537 -11.28 -12.27 -13.81
N GLU A 538 -12.28 -12.29 -12.92
CA GLU A 538 -12.16 -12.82 -11.55
C GLU A 538 -11.84 -14.32 -11.58
N LEU A 539 -12.55 -15.09 -12.42
CA LEU A 539 -12.29 -16.51 -12.62
C LEU A 539 -10.89 -16.75 -13.20
N ALA A 540 -10.48 -15.97 -14.21
CA ALA A 540 -9.15 -16.06 -14.78
C ALA A 540 -8.05 -15.77 -13.75
N GLY A 541 -8.25 -14.77 -12.90
CA GLY A 541 -7.37 -14.47 -11.76
C GLY A 541 -7.28 -15.66 -10.79
N THR A 542 -8.43 -16.21 -10.40
CA THR A 542 -8.51 -17.37 -9.50
C THR A 542 -7.79 -18.60 -10.07
N LEU A 543 -7.98 -18.88 -11.36
CA LEU A 543 -7.31 -20.00 -12.05
C LEU A 543 -5.79 -19.78 -12.13
N ARG A 544 -5.34 -18.56 -12.44
CA ARG A 544 -3.92 -18.21 -12.43
C ARG A 544 -3.31 -18.42 -11.05
N ASP A 545 -3.98 -17.97 -10.00
CA ASP A 545 -3.47 -18.06 -8.63
C ASP A 545 -3.40 -19.54 -8.19
N GLY A 546 -4.42 -20.34 -8.51
CA GLY A 546 -4.41 -21.79 -8.28
C GLY A 546 -3.30 -22.51 -9.05
N ALA A 547 -3.07 -22.16 -10.32
CA ALA A 547 -1.97 -22.70 -11.12
C ALA A 547 -0.59 -22.33 -10.53
N SER A 548 -0.47 -21.10 -10.01
CA SER A 548 0.75 -20.63 -9.35
C SER A 548 1.02 -21.39 -8.05
N GLU A 549 0.00 -21.68 -7.25
CA GLU A 549 0.11 -22.54 -6.06
C GLU A 549 0.53 -23.96 -6.41
N ILE A 550 -0.06 -24.57 -7.45
CA ILE A 550 0.29 -25.92 -7.90
C ILE A 550 1.75 -25.95 -8.37
N ALA A 551 2.17 -24.96 -9.18
CA ALA A 551 3.55 -24.86 -9.65
C ALA A 551 4.53 -24.69 -8.48
N PHE A 552 4.21 -23.82 -7.53
CA PHE A 552 5.05 -23.59 -6.34
C PHE A 552 5.20 -24.86 -5.50
N ARG A 553 4.10 -25.57 -5.21
CA ARG A 553 4.14 -26.85 -4.50
C ARG A 553 4.89 -27.93 -5.28
N GLY A 554 4.77 -27.95 -6.61
CA GLY A 554 5.50 -28.87 -7.46
C GLY A 554 7.01 -28.65 -7.43
N LEU A 555 7.44 -27.39 -7.36
CA LEU A 555 8.86 -26.99 -7.34
C LEU A 555 9.49 -27.13 -5.94
N TYR A 556 8.78 -26.74 -4.88
CA TYR A 556 9.34 -26.56 -3.53
C TYR A 556 8.64 -27.40 -2.44
N GLY A 557 7.55 -28.09 -2.77
CA GLY A 557 6.73 -28.84 -1.79
C GLY A 557 7.29 -30.21 -1.43
N TRP A 558 8.29 -30.69 -2.16
CA TRP A 558 9.06 -31.88 -1.78
C TRP A 558 10.34 -31.42 -1.08
N PRO A 559 10.74 -32.06 0.03
CA PRO A 559 12.07 -31.84 0.58
C PRO A 559 13.06 -32.35 -0.48
N LEU A 560 13.62 -31.42 -1.26
CA LEU A 560 14.82 -31.72 -2.03
C LEU A 560 15.87 -32.08 -0.99
N ALA A 561 16.49 -33.25 -1.14
CA ALA A 561 17.73 -33.54 -0.45
C ALA A 561 18.77 -32.54 -0.99
N ILE A 562 18.83 -31.35 -0.40
CA ILE A 562 19.95 -30.43 -0.56
C ILE A 562 21.06 -30.93 0.39
N GLU A 563 21.42 -32.20 0.21
CA GLU A 563 22.73 -32.74 0.58
C GLU A 563 23.45 -32.94 -0.76
N GLU A 564 24.69 -32.42 -0.87
CA GLU A 564 25.61 -32.59 -2.01
C GLU A 564 25.56 -31.60 -3.20
N ILE A 565 25.42 -30.29 -2.95
CA ILE A 565 26.12 -29.31 -3.83
C ILE A 565 26.89 -28.32 -2.97
N GLY A 566 28.09 -28.74 -2.54
CA GLY A 566 29.17 -27.82 -2.16
C GLY A 566 29.82 -28.04 -0.80
N MET A 567 30.61 -29.11 -0.65
CA MET A 567 31.90 -29.10 0.07
C MET A 567 32.75 -30.29 -0.42
N GLY A 568 33.20 -30.22 -1.68
CA GLY A 568 34.35 -31.00 -2.13
C GLY A 568 35.61 -30.22 -1.79
N GLU A 569 36.39 -30.73 -0.84
CA GLU A 569 37.70 -30.22 -0.47
C GLU A 569 38.64 -30.12 -1.68
N ALA A 570 39.24 -28.94 -1.87
CA ALA A 570 40.61 -28.74 -2.34
C ALA A 570 41.07 -27.33 -1.98
#